data_AF-E9V0P8-F1
#
_entry.id   AF-E9V0P8-F1
#
_cell.length_a   1.000
_cell.length_b   1.000
_cell.length_c   1.000
_cell.angle_alpha   90.00
_cell.angle_beta   90.00
_cell.angle_gamma   90.00
#
_symmetry.space_group_name_H-M   'P 1'
#
loop_
_entity.id
_entity.type
_entity.pdbx_description
1 polymer ?
#
loop_
_entity_poly.entity_id
_entity_poly.type
_entity_poly.pdbx_seq_one_letter_code
_entity_poly.pdbx_strand_id
1 'polypeptide(L)'
;MTDDDIHVNPDDLRSIKNTLDTAGGDLFKQAEPLQKTPDVGESSSEVATALASLAAAVGGMSEGLGSLGDSVQNALDHATTTDDASGDAGRRHEQRVRGS
;
A
#
# COMPACT_ATOMS: atom_id res chain seq x y z
N MET A 1 -26.95 16.45 9.33
CA MET A 1 -25.87 15.90 8.49
C MET A 1 -24.74 15.66 9.45
N THR A 2 -24.52 14.43 9.87
CA THR A 2 -23.33 14.06 10.63
C THR A 2 -22.21 13.96 9.61
N ASP A 3 -21.42 15.04 9.50
CA ASP A 3 -20.04 14.90 9.09
C ASP A 3 -19.40 14.03 10.17
N ASP A 4 -19.43 12.71 9.96
CA ASP A 4 -18.44 11.83 10.56
C ASP A 4 -17.13 12.27 9.91
N ASP A 5 -16.48 13.27 10.53
CA ASP A 5 -15.08 13.59 10.24
C ASP A 5 -14.33 12.27 10.38
N ILE A 6 -14.03 11.64 9.24
CA ILE A 6 -13.23 10.43 9.18
C ILE A 6 -11.84 10.88 9.60
N HIS A 7 -11.56 10.80 10.89
CA HIS A 7 -10.29 11.17 11.44
C HIS A 7 -9.30 10.04 11.12
N VAL A 8 -8.67 10.16 9.95
CA VAL A 8 -7.67 9.21 9.48
C VAL A 8 -6.35 9.52 10.18
N ASN A 9 -5.93 8.65 11.09
CA ASN A 9 -4.65 8.80 11.78
C ASN A 9 -3.49 8.50 10.81
N PRO A 10 -2.55 9.44 10.61
CA PRO A 10 -1.36 9.25 9.78
C PRO A 10 -0.51 8.02 10.16
N ASP A 11 -0.45 7.68 11.45
CA ASP A 11 0.32 6.53 11.92
C ASP A 11 -0.34 5.19 11.54
N ASP A 12 -1.67 5.15 11.50
CA ASP A 12 -2.41 3.97 11.04
C ASP A 12 -2.19 3.75 9.54
N LEU A 13 -2.19 4.82 8.74
CA LEU A 13 -1.86 4.73 7.31
C LEU A 13 -0.42 4.24 7.08
N ARG A 14 0.54 4.73 7.84
CA ARG A 14 1.94 4.25 7.78
C ARG A 14 2.04 2.76 8.14
N SER A 15 1.32 2.33 9.17
CA SER A 15 1.27 0.93 9.58
C SER A 15 0.67 0.03 8.49
N ILE A 16 -0.43 0.48 7.87
CA ILE A 16 -1.06 -0.21 6.74
C ILE A 16 -0.09 -0.31 5.56
N LYS A 17 0.56 0.79 5.17
CA LYS A 17 1.55 0.80 4.09
C LYS A 17 2.68 -0.20 4.35
N ASN A 18 3.28 -0.17 5.54
CA ASN A 18 4.35 -1.11 5.89
C ASN A 18 3.90 -2.58 5.82
N THR A 19 2.65 -2.85 6.21
CA THR A 19 2.07 -4.20 6.11
C THR A 19 1.92 -4.63 4.66
N LEU A 20 1.43 -3.74 3.79
CA LEU A 20 1.29 -4.01 2.35
C LEU A 20 2.63 -4.21 1.66
N ASP A 21 3.63 -3.38 1.97
CA ASP A 21 4.99 -3.50 1.44
C ASP A 21 5.64 -4.83 1.87
N THR A 22 5.47 -5.20 3.13
CA THR A 22 6.00 -6.48 3.66
C THR A 22 5.31 -7.66 2.98
N ALA A 23 3.97 -7.64 2.90
CA ALA A 23 3.20 -8.71 2.28
C ALA A 23 3.51 -8.86 0.79
N GLY A 24 3.58 -7.75 0.04
CA GLY A 24 3.95 -7.74 -1.38
C GLY A 24 5.36 -8.25 -1.61
N GLY A 25 6.33 -7.75 -0.84
CA GLY A 25 7.72 -8.20 -0.92
C GLY A 25 7.90 -9.69 -0.61
N ASP A 26 7.18 -10.23 0.38
CA ASP A 26 7.24 -11.65 0.71
C ASP A 26 6.51 -12.52 -0.32
N LEU A 27 5.38 -12.05 -0.86
CA LEU A 27 4.71 -12.73 -1.98
C LEU A 27 5.64 -12.82 -3.20
N PHE A 28 6.32 -11.72 -3.53
CA PHE A 28 7.25 -11.65 -4.66
C PHE A 28 8.41 -12.64 -4.49
N LYS A 29 9.01 -12.69 -3.30
CA LYS A 29 10.08 -13.68 -2.99
C LYS A 29 9.58 -15.13 -3.13
N GLN A 30 8.31 -15.40 -2.78
CA GLN A 30 7.72 -16.74 -2.94
C GLN A 30 7.34 -17.07 -4.39
N ALA A 31 7.21 -16.07 -5.27
CA ALA A 31 6.99 -16.30 -6.70
C ALA A 31 8.26 -16.80 -7.41
N GLU A 32 9.45 -16.38 -6.96
CA GLU A 32 10.73 -16.69 -7.61
C GLU A 32 11.02 -18.21 -7.72
N PRO A 33 10.78 -19.05 -6.68
CA PRO A 33 10.91 -20.50 -6.79
C PRO A 33 9.89 -21.15 -7.74
N LEU A 34 8.69 -20.57 -7.87
CA LEU A 34 7.61 -21.09 -8.73
C LEU A 34 7.91 -20.88 -10.22
N GLN A 35 8.80 -19.94 -10.55
CA GLN A 35 9.27 -19.72 -11.91
C GLN A 35 10.31 -20.75 -12.37
N LYS A 36 10.89 -21.53 -11.44
CA LYS A 36 11.85 -22.58 -11.79
C LYS A 36 11.08 -23.76 -12.38
N THR A 37 11.42 -24.09 -13.63
CA THR A 37 10.78 -25.19 -14.36
C THR A 37 11.01 -26.50 -13.60
N PRO A 38 9.96 -27.30 -13.33
CA PRO A 38 10.12 -28.59 -12.65
C PRO A 38 10.99 -29.52 -13.51
N ASP A 39 12.05 -30.04 -12.90
CA ASP A 39 12.96 -30.99 -13.54
C ASP A 39 12.32 -32.38 -13.50
N VAL A 40 11.59 -32.79 -14.56
CA VAL A 40 11.40 -34.18 -15.08
C VAL A 40 10.15 -34.41 -15.96
N GLY A 41 10.33 -34.88 -17.21
CA GLY A 41 9.38 -35.75 -17.97
C GLY A 41 8.06 -35.15 -18.51
N GLU A 42 7.34 -35.84 -19.39
CA GLU A 42 6.16 -35.35 -20.15
C GLU A 42 4.96 -34.91 -19.26
N SER A 43 4.82 -35.46 -18.04
CA SER A 43 3.90 -34.96 -17.00
C SER A 43 4.29 -33.60 -16.40
N SER A 44 5.50 -33.10 -16.67
CA SER A 44 5.94 -31.78 -16.20
C SER A 44 5.39 -30.63 -17.02
N SER A 45 4.85 -30.83 -18.24
CA SER A 45 4.35 -29.72 -19.05
C SER A 45 3.12 -29.05 -18.45
N GLU A 46 2.14 -29.84 -17.99
CA GLU A 46 0.95 -29.33 -17.31
C GLU A 46 1.31 -28.72 -15.96
N VAL A 47 2.21 -29.36 -15.21
CA VAL A 47 2.70 -28.87 -13.91
C VAL A 47 3.49 -27.58 -14.08
N ALA A 48 4.35 -27.47 -15.10
CA ALA A 48 5.09 -26.26 -15.43
C ALA A 48 4.15 -25.14 -15.87
N THR A 49 3.10 -25.47 -16.65
CA THR A 49 2.08 -24.49 -17.06
C THR A 49 1.28 -23.98 -15.86
N ALA A 50 0.90 -24.88 -14.94
CA ALA A 50 0.21 -24.53 -13.70
C ALA A 50 1.10 -23.68 -12.78
N LEU A 51 2.37 -24.04 -12.62
CA LEU A 51 3.36 -23.28 -11.85
C LEU A 51 3.62 -21.90 -12.46
N ALA A 52 3.73 -21.79 -13.79
CA ALA A 52 3.87 -20.52 -14.48
C ALA A 52 2.64 -19.63 -14.31
N SER A 53 1.44 -20.21 -14.41
CA SER A 53 0.17 -19.50 -14.17
C SER A 53 0.06 -19.02 -12.72
N LEU A 54 0.48 -19.85 -11.77
CA LEU A 54 0.52 -19.50 -10.36
C LEU A 54 1.55 -18.40 -10.09
N ALA A 55 2.75 -18.49 -10.64
CA ALA A 55 3.78 -17.46 -10.51
C ALA A 55 3.31 -16.11 -11.07
N ALA A 56 2.61 -16.11 -12.21
CA ALA A 56 2.01 -14.90 -12.78
C ALA A 56 0.91 -14.31 -11.87
N ALA A 57 0.05 -15.16 -11.30
CA ALA A 57 -0.98 -14.72 -10.36
C ALA A 57 -0.37 -14.12 -9.07
N VAL A 58 0.66 -14.74 -8.51
CA VAL A 58 1.39 -14.24 -7.34
C VAL A 58 2.10 -12.92 -7.67
N GLY A 59 2.72 -12.80 -8.85
CA GLY A 59 3.29 -11.56 -9.34
C GLY A 59 2.25 -10.42 -9.40
N GLY A 60 1.09 -10.67 -10.01
CA GLY A 60 0.00 -9.69 -10.08
C GLY A 60 -0.57 -9.29 -8.71
N MET A 61 -0.64 -10.23 -7.76
CA MET A 61 -1.03 -9.91 -6.38
C MET A 61 0.01 -9.01 -5.69
N SER A 62 1.31 -9.26 -5.89
CA SER A 62 2.38 -8.41 -5.36
C SER A 62 2.29 -6.99 -5.94
N GLU A 63 2.07 -6.86 -7.25
CA GLU A 63 1.89 -5.54 -7.91
C GLU A 63 0.64 -4.81 -7.40
N GLY A 64 -0.46 -5.54 -7.18
CA GLY A 64 -1.68 -5.00 -6.58
C GLY A 64 -1.47 -4.48 -5.16
N LEU A 65 -0.71 -5.22 -4.33
CA LEU A 65 -0.34 -4.79 -2.98
C LEU A 65 0.55 -3.54 -3.02
N GLY A 66 1.50 -3.45 -3.94
CA GLY A 66 2.31 -2.26 -4.15
C GLY A 66 1.48 -1.03 -4.54
N SER A 67 0.56 -1.20 -5.51
CA SER A 67 -0.35 -0.12 -5.95
C SER A 67 -1.27 0.36 -4.82
N LEU A 68 -1.70 -0.56 -3.93
CA LEU A 68 -2.45 -0.21 -2.74
C LEU A 68 -1.60 0.56 -1.73
N GLY A 69 -0.33 0.18 -1.55
CA GLY A 69 0.65 0.90 -0.75
C GLY A 69 0.85 2.34 -1.24
N ASP A 70 0.95 2.56 -2.55
CA ASP A 70 1.05 3.89 -3.16
C ASP A 70 -0.22 4.73 -2.91
N SER A 71 -1.39 4.10 -2.98
CA SER A 71 -2.67 4.77 -2.69
C SER A 71 -2.76 5.20 -1.22
N VAL A 72 -2.27 4.37 -0.29
CA VAL A 72 -2.18 4.69 1.14
C VAL A 72 -1.18 5.83 1.39
N GLN A 73 -0.06 5.85 0.68
CA GLN A 73 0.89 6.96 0.73
C GLN A 73 0.25 8.27 0.25
N ASN A 74 -0.49 8.24 -0.86
CA ASN A 74 -1.19 9.43 -1.34
C ASN A 74 -2.24 9.94 -0.33
N ALA A 75 -2.97 9.02 0.32
CA ALA A 75 -3.89 9.39 1.40
C ALA A 75 -3.17 10.03 2.61
N LEU A 76 -1.99 9.52 2.97
CA LEU A 76 -1.15 10.08 4.03
C LEU A 76 -0.65 11.49 3.67
N ASP A 77 -0.22 11.69 2.44
CA ASP A 77 0.24 12.99 1.94
C ASP A 77 -0.90 14.03 1.96
N HIS A 78 -2.12 13.61 1.62
CA HIS A 78 -3.31 14.46 1.72
C HIS A 78 -3.71 14.78 3.16
N ALA A 79 -3.68 13.80 4.06
CA ALA A 79 -4.00 14.00 5.47
C ALA A 79 -3.02 14.99 6.13
N THR A 80 -1.72 14.78 5.92
CA THR A 80 -0.66 15.66 6.48
C THR A 80 -0.72 17.08 5.91
N THR A 81 -0.94 17.22 4.60
CA THR A 81 -1.09 18.55 3.97
C THR A 81 -2.31 19.31 4.52
N THR A 82 -3.40 18.59 4.78
CA THR A 82 -4.64 19.17 5.33
C THR A 82 -4.45 19.62 6.77
N ASP A 83 -3.77 18.82 7.59
CA ASP A 83 -3.45 19.15 8.98
C ASP A 83 -2.51 20.36 9.07
N ASP A 84 -1.48 20.44 8.23
CA ASP A 84 -0.56 21.57 8.18
C ASP A 84 -1.26 22.87 7.75
N ALA A 85 -2.12 22.79 6.75
CA ALA A 85 -2.91 23.94 6.28
C ALA A 85 -3.89 24.45 7.37
N SER A 86 -4.53 23.52 8.10
CA SER A 86 -5.47 23.84 9.17
C SER A 86 -4.76 24.43 10.39
N GLY A 87 -3.61 23.86 10.78
CA GLY A 87 -2.78 24.37 11.87
C GLY A 87 -2.21 25.76 11.57
N ASP A 88 -1.80 26.02 10.32
CA ASP A 88 -1.32 27.34 9.92
C ASP A 88 -2.43 28.40 9.89
N ALA A 89 -3.63 28.03 9.43
CA ALA A 89 -4.79 28.91 9.49
C ALA A 89 -5.19 29.25 10.94
N GLY A 90 -5.15 28.27 11.84
CA GLY A 90 -5.39 28.45 13.27
C GLY A 90 -4.39 29.42 13.91
N ARG A 91 -3.08 29.24 13.66
CA ARG A 91 -2.04 30.14 14.17
C ARG A 91 -2.20 31.58 13.67
N ARG A 92 -2.54 31.76 12.39
CA ARG A 92 -2.81 33.09 11.80
C ARG A 92 -4.04 33.75 12.41
N HIS A 93 -5.07 32.97 12.74
CA HIS A 93 -6.26 33.48 13.42
C HIS A 93 -5.95 33.93 14.85
N GLU A 94 -5.25 33.11 15.63
CA GLU A 94 -4.85 33.44 17.01
C GLU A 94 -3.95 34.69 17.09
N GLN A 95 -3.03 34.87 16.15
CA GLN A 95 -2.20 36.07 16.06
C GLN A 95 -3.01 37.35 15.80
N ARG A 96 -4.07 37.28 14.98
CA ARG A 96 -4.96 38.43 14.74
C ARG A 96 -5.79 38.77 15.97
N VAL A 97 -6.29 37.76 16.67
CA VAL A 97 -7.15 37.96 17.85
C VAL A 97 -6.36 38.48 19.06
N ARG A 98 -5.10 38.05 19.24
CA ARG A 98 -4.23 38.55 20.33
C ARG A 98 -3.49 39.85 20.02
N GLY A 99 -3.40 40.24 18.75
CA GLY A 99 -2.75 41.48 18.31
C GLY A 99 -3.69 42.68 18.15
N SER A 100 -4.99 42.52 18.42
CA SER A 100 -6.02 43.57 18.42
C SER A 100 -6.38 43.94 19.86
#